data_AF-A0A0N9HJX1-F1
#
_entry.id   AF-A0A0N9HJX1-F1
#
_cell.length_a   1.000
_cell.length_b   1.000
_cell.length_c   1.000
_cell.angle_alpha   90.00
_cell.angle_beta   90.00
_cell.angle_gamma   90.00
#
_symmetry.space_group_name_H-M   'P 1'
#
loop_
_entity.id
_entity.type
_entity.pdbx_description
1 polymer ?
#
loop_
_entity_poly.entity_id
_entity_poly.type
_entity_poly.pdbx_seq_one_letter_code
_entity_poly.pdbx_strand_id
1 'polypeptide(L)'
;ARRSCTPLTGKEAGLDTGRSSAARCLPGINPLQDQQWHLLNSGQNAFSSRGGVAGNDLNLWWAHRTGVQGQGINVAVGINGLAIAHPDLADNVRPGSKNVVTGSSDPTPTDPDSAHGTSVSGLIGAVDNNIGTLGVAPRVQLQGFNLLEERSKQLQNGINYALGGSTATADNRVFNQSYGMSLVDPQSASGLDQVQLDRLFEQQTQQAQGAAYIKAAGNGFNRIAAGYYMFSRTGVLGIKPFENSNIDPSNSNFWNLVVSAINADGIRSSYSSVGSNVFLSAPGGEYGTDASLAI
;
A
#
# COMPACT_ATOMS: atom_id res chain seq x y z
N ALA A 1 -10.52 29.63 9.13
CA ALA A 1 -9.37 29.56 10.06
C ALA A 1 -9.00 28.10 10.23
N ARG A 2 -7.88 27.63 9.66
CA ARG A 2 -7.37 26.26 9.92
C ARG A 2 -7.06 26.21 11.42
N ARG A 3 -7.80 25.40 12.18
CA ARG A 3 -7.48 25.17 13.60
C ARG A 3 -6.06 24.59 13.62
N SER A 4 -5.11 25.29 14.23
CA SER A 4 -3.74 24.82 14.34
C SER A 4 -3.73 23.50 15.13
N CYS A 5 -3.50 22.38 14.45
CA CYS A 5 -3.33 21.10 15.12
C CYS A 5 -1.95 21.08 15.79
N THR A 6 -1.92 21.33 17.09
CA THR A 6 -0.67 21.44 17.85
C THR A 6 -0.06 20.06 18.11
N PRO A 7 1.28 19.94 18.16
CA PRO A 7 1.93 18.72 18.63
C PRO A 7 1.48 18.32 20.05
N LEU A 8 1.53 17.03 20.32
CA LEU A 8 1.33 16.42 21.64
C LEU A 8 2.65 15.90 22.18
N THR A 9 2.77 15.88 23.50
CA THR A 9 3.92 15.32 24.22
C THR A 9 3.88 13.80 24.31
N GLY A 10 2.69 13.20 24.14
CA GLY A 10 2.45 11.77 24.35
C GLY A 10 2.30 11.38 25.81
N LYS A 11 2.21 12.36 26.73
CA LYS A 11 2.08 12.16 28.18
C LYS A 11 0.82 12.83 28.75
N GLU A 12 -0.09 13.27 27.90
CA GLU A 12 -1.33 13.92 28.30
C GLU A 12 -2.22 12.96 29.09
N ALA A 13 -2.51 13.29 30.34
CA ALA A 13 -3.38 12.49 31.19
C ALA A 13 -4.82 12.49 30.65
N GLY A 14 -5.42 11.32 30.53
CA GLY A 14 -6.82 11.17 30.10
C GLY A 14 -7.08 11.48 28.63
N LEU A 15 -6.05 11.54 27.78
CA LEU A 15 -6.22 11.77 26.36
C LEU A 15 -6.92 10.58 25.69
N ASP A 16 -8.09 10.85 25.09
CA ASP A 16 -8.76 9.89 24.21
C ASP A 16 -8.03 9.82 22.86
N THR A 17 -7.50 8.64 22.52
CA THR A 17 -6.84 8.35 21.24
C THR A 17 -7.79 7.73 20.19
N GLY A 18 -9.08 7.70 20.48
CA GLY A 18 -10.11 7.12 19.64
C GLY A 18 -10.47 7.94 18.39
N ARG A 19 -11.29 7.32 17.53
CA ARG A 19 -11.72 7.83 16.22
C ARG A 19 -12.67 9.04 16.30
N SER A 20 -13.30 9.23 17.46
CA SER A 20 -14.23 10.33 17.75
C SER A 20 -13.68 11.35 18.75
N SER A 21 -12.39 11.27 19.08
CA SER A 21 -11.76 12.15 20.07
C SER A 21 -11.88 13.63 19.67
N ALA A 22 -12.19 14.49 20.65
CA ALA A 22 -12.19 15.95 20.43
C ALA A 22 -10.79 16.49 20.12
N ALA A 23 -9.73 15.74 20.45
CA ALA A 23 -8.34 16.08 20.17
C ALA A 23 -7.87 15.63 18.77
N ARG A 24 -8.75 14.97 17.99
CA ARG A 24 -8.41 14.38 16.70
C ARG A 24 -8.22 15.43 15.61
N CYS A 25 -6.97 15.59 15.16
CA CYS A 25 -6.57 16.41 14.03
C CYS A 25 -5.21 15.93 13.48
N LEU A 26 -4.87 16.32 12.25
CA LEU A 26 -3.53 16.10 11.68
C LEU A 26 -2.72 17.41 11.71
N PRO A 27 -1.44 17.37 12.12
CA PRO A 27 -0.49 18.46 11.87
C PRO A 27 -0.16 18.53 10.37
N GLY A 28 0.66 19.51 9.97
CA GLY A 28 1.05 19.72 8.57
C GLY A 28 0.27 20.83 7.88
N ILE A 29 0.78 21.27 6.74
CA ILE A 29 0.17 22.34 5.92
C ILE A 29 -0.06 21.92 4.46
N ASN A 30 0.10 20.63 4.16
CA ASN A 30 -0.07 20.04 2.84
C ASN A 30 -1.50 20.34 2.34
N PRO A 31 -1.67 20.99 1.18
CA PRO A 31 -2.95 21.50 0.73
C PRO A 31 -4.02 20.41 0.50
N LEU A 32 -3.62 19.16 0.24
CA LEU A 32 -4.55 18.06 -0.04
C LEU A 32 -4.81 17.13 1.16
N GLN A 33 -4.11 17.29 2.30
CA GLN A 33 -4.20 16.32 3.40
C GLN A 33 -5.61 16.18 4.00
N ASP A 34 -6.39 17.26 4.00
CA ASP A 34 -7.76 17.24 4.53
C ASP A 34 -8.71 16.42 3.62
N GLN A 35 -8.31 16.13 2.37
CA GLN A 35 -9.04 15.26 1.44
C GLN A 35 -8.58 13.80 1.52
N GLN A 36 -7.51 13.51 2.25
CA GLN A 36 -7.01 12.14 2.48
C GLN A 36 -7.77 11.48 3.62
N TRP A 37 -9.01 11.05 3.34
CA TRP A 37 -9.88 10.41 4.34
C TRP A 37 -9.22 9.20 5.03
N HIS A 38 -8.30 8.51 4.35
CA HIS A 38 -7.59 7.36 4.89
C HIS A 38 -6.67 7.71 6.07
N LEU A 39 -6.19 8.97 6.16
CA LEU A 39 -5.43 9.49 7.30
C LEU A 39 -6.38 9.90 8.45
N LEU A 40 -7.41 10.68 8.11
CA LEU A 40 -8.43 11.17 9.03
C LEU A 40 -9.75 11.37 8.28
N ASN A 41 -10.69 10.43 8.46
CA ASN A 41 -12.01 10.53 7.85
C ASN A 41 -12.91 11.40 8.72
N SER A 42 -13.31 12.54 8.17
CA SER A 42 -14.29 13.49 8.72
C SER A 42 -15.60 13.50 7.91
N GLY A 43 -15.81 12.51 7.03
CA GLY A 43 -16.92 12.48 6.08
C GLY A 43 -16.70 13.37 4.85
N GLN A 44 -15.45 13.77 4.58
CA GLN A 44 -15.10 14.51 3.38
C GLN A 44 -15.32 13.66 2.12
N ASN A 45 -15.55 14.31 0.97
CA ASN A 45 -15.78 13.62 -0.29
C ASN A 45 -14.50 13.16 -1.01
N ALA A 46 -13.32 13.66 -0.62
CA ALA A 46 -12.05 13.31 -1.24
C ALA A 46 -12.10 13.52 -2.77
N PHE A 47 -12.65 14.66 -3.20
CA PHE A 47 -12.91 15.02 -4.60
C PHE A 47 -13.90 14.13 -5.38
N SER A 48 -14.53 13.15 -4.74
CA SER A 48 -15.60 12.35 -5.35
C SER A 48 -16.99 13.01 -5.19
N SER A 49 -18.03 12.39 -5.74
CA SER A 49 -19.41 12.91 -5.69
C SER A 49 -20.02 12.90 -4.28
N ARG A 50 -19.53 12.08 -3.35
CA ARG A 50 -19.99 12.03 -1.95
C ARG A 50 -18.88 11.69 -0.96
N GLY A 51 -19.11 12.00 0.31
CA GLY A 51 -18.26 11.54 1.41
C GLY A 51 -18.58 10.13 1.90
N GLY A 52 -17.72 9.66 2.81
CA GLY A 52 -17.92 8.45 3.60
C GLY A 52 -18.47 8.74 5.00
N VAL A 53 -18.34 7.75 5.89
CA VAL A 53 -18.73 7.86 7.30
C VAL A 53 -17.49 8.17 8.15
N ALA A 54 -17.54 9.28 8.88
CA ALA A 54 -16.42 9.75 9.70
C ALA A 54 -15.89 8.69 10.68
N GLY A 55 -14.58 8.70 10.90
CA GLY A 55 -13.88 7.77 11.79
C GLY A 55 -13.43 6.46 11.13
N ASN A 56 -13.88 6.13 9.92
CA ASN A 56 -13.40 4.98 9.16
C ASN A 56 -12.10 5.32 8.41
N ASP A 57 -10.97 5.05 9.05
CA ASP A 57 -9.61 5.41 8.61
C ASP A 57 -8.54 4.64 9.40
N LEU A 58 -7.27 5.00 9.28
CA LEU A 58 -6.17 4.35 10.01
C LEU A 58 -6.08 4.75 11.50
N ASN A 59 -6.83 5.77 11.96
CA ASN A 59 -6.75 6.33 13.30
C ASN A 59 -5.31 6.69 13.75
N LEU A 60 -4.52 7.24 12.82
CA LEU A 60 -3.09 7.53 13.02
C LEU A 60 -2.78 8.93 13.53
N TRP A 61 -3.82 9.72 13.83
CA TRP A 61 -3.68 11.14 14.19
C TRP A 61 -2.81 11.36 15.42
N TRP A 62 -2.88 10.47 16.42
CA TRP A 62 -2.07 10.58 17.63
C TRP A 62 -0.57 10.32 17.34
N ALA A 63 -0.27 9.38 16.44
CA ALA A 63 1.10 9.13 16.01
C ALA A 63 1.69 10.38 15.33
N HIS A 64 0.93 10.98 14.41
CA HIS A 64 1.34 12.22 13.75
C HIS A 64 1.52 13.38 14.74
N ARG A 65 0.59 13.57 15.68
CA ARG A 65 0.70 14.64 16.68
C ARG A 65 1.85 14.45 17.68
N THR A 66 2.30 13.23 17.93
CA THR A 66 3.46 12.93 18.79
C THR A 66 4.77 12.79 18.02
N GLY A 67 4.75 13.01 16.70
CA GLY A 67 5.94 12.96 15.84
C GLY A 67 6.39 11.55 15.45
N VAL A 68 5.55 10.53 15.62
CA VAL A 68 5.79 9.17 15.12
C VAL A 68 5.39 9.12 13.64
N GLN A 69 6.38 9.26 12.75
CA GLN A 69 6.16 9.49 11.31
C GLN A 69 6.96 8.54 10.41
N GLY A 70 7.50 7.44 10.97
CA GLY A 70 8.25 6.43 10.22
C GLY A 70 9.75 6.66 10.10
N GLN A 71 10.31 7.55 10.94
CA GLN A 71 11.74 7.87 10.95
C GLN A 71 12.60 6.61 11.08
N GLY A 72 13.60 6.48 10.20
CA GLY A 72 14.54 5.35 10.21
C GLY A 72 13.98 4.04 9.67
N ILE A 73 12.78 4.05 9.06
CA ILE A 73 12.21 2.89 8.38
C ILE A 73 12.44 3.01 6.88
N ASN A 74 13.08 1.98 6.32
CA ASN A 74 13.28 1.82 4.89
C ASN A 74 12.15 0.96 4.30
N VAL A 75 11.54 1.42 3.19
CA VAL A 75 10.43 0.75 2.50
C VAL A 75 10.79 0.51 1.04
N ALA A 76 10.68 -0.73 0.58
CA ALA A 76 10.80 -1.12 -0.81
C ALA A 76 9.43 -1.23 -1.47
N VAL A 77 9.27 -0.61 -2.65
CA VAL A 77 8.06 -0.64 -3.46
C VAL A 77 8.34 -1.38 -4.77
N GLY A 78 7.92 -2.65 -4.84
CA GLY A 78 8.12 -3.51 -6.01
C GLY A 78 6.88 -3.55 -6.92
N ILE A 79 6.66 -2.54 -7.76
CA ILE A 79 5.46 -2.43 -8.61
C ILE A 79 5.88 -2.10 -10.05
N ASN A 80 5.23 -1.15 -10.75
CA ASN A 80 5.50 -0.79 -12.15
C ASN A 80 6.43 0.43 -12.29
N GLY A 81 6.94 0.95 -11.16
CA GLY A 81 7.96 1.98 -11.10
C GLY A 81 7.68 3.03 -10.03
N LEU A 82 8.57 4.02 -9.96
CA LEU A 82 8.49 5.11 -9.01
C LEU A 82 9.14 6.35 -9.62
N ALA A 83 8.37 7.44 -9.77
CA ALA A 83 8.89 8.73 -10.18
C ALA A 83 9.72 9.35 -9.05
N ILE A 84 10.99 8.95 -8.93
CA ILE A 84 11.85 9.31 -7.79
C ILE A 84 12.17 10.81 -7.70
N ALA A 85 11.97 11.56 -8.79
CA ALA A 85 12.13 13.01 -8.82
C ALA A 85 10.82 13.78 -8.55
N HIS A 86 9.72 13.10 -8.19
CA HIS A 86 8.46 13.76 -7.85
C HIS A 86 8.68 14.71 -6.66
N PRO A 87 8.23 15.98 -6.74
CA PRO A 87 8.56 16.99 -5.74
C PRO A 87 8.03 16.65 -4.34
N ASP A 88 6.97 15.85 -4.28
CA ASP A 88 6.35 15.38 -3.02
C ASP A 88 6.87 14.02 -2.54
N LEU A 89 7.91 13.46 -3.18
CA LEU A 89 8.52 12.17 -2.82
C LEU A 89 10.04 12.24 -2.69
N ALA A 90 10.71 13.09 -3.48
CA ALA A 90 12.15 13.06 -3.68
C ALA A 90 12.97 13.10 -2.38
N ASP A 91 12.55 13.90 -1.39
CA ASP A 91 13.24 14.02 -0.10
C ASP A 91 13.19 12.72 0.73
N ASN A 92 12.19 11.88 0.48
CA ASN A 92 12.04 10.57 1.10
C ASN A 92 12.61 9.45 0.23
N VAL A 93 13.19 9.71 -0.96
CA VAL A 93 13.83 8.64 -1.76
C VAL A 93 15.27 8.44 -1.29
N ARG A 94 15.64 7.20 -0.99
CA ARG A 94 17.03 6.81 -0.71
C ARG A 94 17.70 6.11 -1.91
N PRO A 95 19.04 6.08 -1.98
CA PRO A 95 19.75 5.29 -2.98
C PRO A 95 19.38 3.80 -2.93
N GLY A 96 19.52 3.10 -4.06
CA GLY A 96 19.35 1.64 -4.16
C GLY A 96 18.11 1.18 -4.92
N SER A 97 17.26 2.11 -5.38
CA SER A 97 16.25 1.84 -6.41
C SER A 97 16.87 1.24 -7.67
N LYS A 98 16.08 0.46 -8.42
CA LYS A 98 16.53 -0.14 -9.68
C LYS A 98 15.42 -0.24 -10.71
N ASN A 99 15.75 0.19 -11.92
CA ASN A 99 14.99 -0.10 -13.11
C ASN A 99 15.43 -1.47 -13.66
N VAL A 100 14.58 -2.50 -13.55
CA VAL A 100 14.93 -3.87 -13.98
C VAL A 100 14.92 -4.03 -15.50
N VAL A 101 14.34 -3.09 -16.24
CA VAL A 101 14.28 -3.09 -17.71
C VAL A 101 15.55 -2.47 -18.29
N THR A 102 15.95 -1.31 -17.79
CA THR A 102 17.10 -0.56 -18.32
C THR A 102 18.39 -0.83 -17.57
N GLY A 103 18.31 -1.38 -16.35
CA GLY A 103 19.44 -1.57 -15.43
C GLY A 103 19.86 -0.30 -14.68
N SER A 104 19.22 0.85 -14.93
CA SER A 104 19.54 2.11 -14.23
C SER A 104 19.07 2.10 -12.77
N SER A 105 19.53 3.08 -11.98
CA SER A 105 19.02 3.34 -10.62
C SER A 105 17.75 4.19 -10.58
N ASP A 106 17.21 4.56 -11.75
CA ASP A 106 16.03 5.41 -11.90
C ASP A 106 14.84 4.58 -12.40
N PRO A 107 13.94 4.14 -11.50
CA PRO A 107 12.76 3.35 -11.84
C PRO A 107 11.59 4.22 -12.32
N THR A 108 11.82 5.48 -12.72
CA THR A 108 10.76 6.36 -13.23
C THR A 108 10.11 5.76 -14.47
N PRO A 109 8.79 5.54 -14.46
CA PRO A 109 8.07 5.05 -15.63
C PRO A 109 8.13 6.06 -16.78
N THR A 110 8.25 5.55 -18.01
CA THR A 110 8.13 6.36 -19.23
C THR A 110 6.73 6.35 -19.82
N ASP A 111 5.94 5.36 -19.43
CA ASP A 111 4.54 5.21 -19.83
C ASP A 111 3.63 6.05 -18.91
N PRO A 112 2.82 6.98 -19.44
CA PRO A 112 1.88 7.79 -18.66
C PRO A 112 0.87 6.99 -17.83
N ASP A 113 0.48 5.78 -18.28
CA ASP A 113 -0.48 4.94 -17.56
C ASP A 113 0.17 4.15 -16.41
N SER A 114 1.51 4.13 -16.35
CA SER A 114 2.28 3.43 -15.32
C SER A 114 2.45 4.25 -14.02
N ALA A 115 1.38 4.88 -13.54
CA ALA A 115 1.41 5.74 -12.34
C ALA A 115 1.30 4.97 -11.01
N HIS A 116 0.87 3.71 -11.04
CA HIS A 116 0.45 2.94 -9.85
C HIS A 116 1.51 2.91 -8.72
N GLY A 117 2.78 2.61 -9.03
CA GLY A 117 3.82 2.55 -8.01
C GLY A 117 4.19 3.91 -7.39
N THR A 118 4.09 5.00 -8.16
CA THR A 118 4.22 6.37 -7.64
C THR A 118 3.05 6.72 -6.71
N SER A 119 1.81 6.38 -7.08
CA SER A 119 0.64 6.60 -6.23
C SER A 119 0.74 5.84 -4.91
N VAL A 120 1.14 4.56 -4.94
CA VAL A 120 1.37 3.76 -3.74
C VAL A 120 2.47 4.37 -2.86
N SER A 121 3.54 4.87 -3.47
CA SER A 121 4.64 5.52 -2.73
C SER A 121 4.18 6.81 -2.03
N GLY A 122 3.27 7.57 -2.65
CA GLY A 122 2.64 8.75 -2.04
C GLY A 122 1.82 8.41 -0.80
N LEU A 123 0.98 7.37 -0.87
CA LEU A 123 0.21 6.90 0.30
C LEU A 123 1.13 6.52 1.46
N ILE A 124 2.27 5.89 1.17
CA ILE A 124 3.22 5.46 2.19
C ILE A 124 3.97 6.67 2.78
N GLY A 125 4.57 7.50 1.92
CA GLY A 125 5.62 8.43 2.33
C GLY A 125 5.72 9.70 1.50
N ALA A 126 4.58 10.25 1.03
CA ALA A 126 4.56 11.65 0.60
C ALA A 126 5.11 12.56 1.70
N VAL A 127 5.92 13.53 1.31
CA VAL A 127 6.72 14.38 2.21
C VAL A 127 5.80 15.35 2.97
N ASP A 128 5.99 15.51 4.28
CA ASP A 128 5.27 16.54 5.05
C ASP A 128 5.88 17.93 4.76
N ASN A 129 5.28 18.68 3.83
CA ASN A 129 5.76 19.96 3.33
C ASN A 129 4.59 20.96 3.12
N ASN A 130 4.66 21.80 2.08
CA ASN A 130 3.65 22.81 1.73
C ASN A 130 3.00 22.61 0.35
N ILE A 131 3.16 21.43 -0.26
CA ILE A 131 2.58 21.02 -1.53
C ILE A 131 1.86 19.67 -1.36
N GLY A 132 1.08 19.28 -2.37
CA GLY A 132 0.54 17.92 -2.46
C GLY A 132 -0.15 17.37 -1.21
N THR A 133 0.19 16.11 -0.90
CA THR A 133 -0.43 15.26 0.11
C THR A 133 0.51 15.02 1.30
N LEU A 134 0.03 14.28 2.30
CA LEU A 134 0.80 13.81 3.44
C LEU A 134 0.84 12.28 3.40
N GLY A 135 2.03 11.68 3.54
CA GLY A 135 2.16 10.23 3.65
C GLY A 135 1.63 9.71 4.99
N VAL A 136 1.24 8.44 5.03
CA VAL A 136 0.94 7.74 6.30
C VAL A 136 2.15 7.80 7.25
N ALA A 137 3.34 7.63 6.70
CA ALA A 137 4.61 7.69 7.39
C ALA A 137 5.56 8.64 6.60
N PRO A 138 5.40 9.97 6.75
CA PRO A 138 6.02 10.95 5.87
C PRO A 138 7.54 11.13 6.09
N ARG A 139 8.16 10.32 6.95
CA ARG A 139 9.61 10.33 7.24
C ARG A 139 10.27 8.96 7.07
N VAL A 140 9.64 8.06 6.31
CA VAL A 140 10.27 6.83 5.82
C VAL A 140 11.22 7.14 4.66
N GLN A 141 12.12 6.20 4.37
CA GLN A 141 12.91 6.25 3.15
C GLN A 141 12.42 5.20 2.13
N LEU A 142 12.19 5.61 0.90
CA LEU A 142 11.62 4.82 -0.19
C LEU A 142 12.69 4.35 -1.17
N GLN A 143 12.53 3.13 -1.68
CA GLN A 143 13.17 2.62 -2.89
C GLN A 143 12.12 2.06 -3.84
N GLY A 144 12.32 2.25 -5.14
CA GLY A 144 11.43 1.76 -6.19
C GLY A 144 12.05 0.67 -7.06
N PHE A 145 11.26 -0.35 -7.39
CA PHE A 145 11.61 -1.43 -8.30
C PHE A 145 10.46 -1.68 -9.28
N ASN A 146 10.68 -1.46 -10.57
CA ASN A 146 9.64 -1.54 -11.61
C ASN A 146 9.44 -2.99 -12.14
N LEU A 147 9.25 -3.95 -11.23
CA LEU A 147 9.05 -5.37 -11.54
C LEU A 147 7.88 -5.65 -12.49
N LEU A 148 6.83 -4.81 -12.44
CA LEU A 148 5.57 -4.95 -13.17
C LEU A 148 5.41 -3.92 -14.29
N GLU A 149 6.49 -3.26 -14.69
CA GLU A 149 6.48 -2.47 -15.93
C GLU A 149 6.25 -3.41 -17.13
N GLU A 150 5.56 -2.94 -18.15
CA GLU A 150 5.08 -3.77 -19.27
C GLU A 150 6.19 -4.57 -19.99
N ARG A 151 7.38 -3.99 -20.14
CA ARG A 151 8.55 -4.60 -20.77
C ARG A 151 9.38 -5.41 -19.78
N SER A 152 9.06 -5.40 -18.49
CA SER A 152 9.69 -6.27 -17.50
C SER A 152 9.39 -7.73 -17.82
N LYS A 153 10.45 -8.53 -17.90
CA LYS A 153 10.34 -9.98 -18.06
C LYS A 153 10.04 -10.72 -16.76
N GLN A 154 9.88 -10.00 -15.64
CA GLN A 154 9.65 -10.57 -14.31
C GLN A 154 10.66 -11.67 -13.94
N LEU A 155 11.93 -11.47 -14.31
CA LEU A 155 12.99 -12.45 -14.06
C LEU A 155 13.20 -12.61 -12.55
N GLN A 156 13.39 -13.86 -12.11
CA GLN A 156 13.56 -14.17 -10.68
C GLN A 156 14.71 -13.38 -10.03
N ASN A 157 15.82 -13.17 -10.73
CA ASN A 157 16.93 -12.38 -10.18
C ASN A 157 16.51 -10.93 -9.85
N GLY A 158 15.61 -10.33 -10.64
CA GLY A 158 15.06 -8.99 -10.41
C GLY A 158 14.09 -8.97 -9.23
N ILE A 159 13.23 -10.00 -9.13
CA ILE A 159 12.28 -10.15 -8.02
C ILE A 159 13.03 -10.35 -6.70
N ASN A 160 13.97 -11.29 -6.64
CA ASN A 160 14.84 -11.51 -5.49
C ASN A 160 15.61 -10.23 -5.12
N TYR A 161 16.14 -9.49 -6.10
CA TYR A 161 16.82 -8.22 -5.84
C TYR A 161 15.89 -7.21 -5.15
N ALA A 162 14.68 -7.02 -5.66
CA ALA A 162 13.72 -6.05 -5.12
C ALA A 162 13.18 -6.43 -3.73
N LEU A 163 13.13 -7.73 -3.40
CA LEU A 163 12.47 -8.26 -2.20
C LEU A 163 13.43 -8.69 -1.09
N GLY A 164 14.62 -8.09 -1.03
CA GLY A 164 15.58 -8.24 0.07
C GLY A 164 16.75 -9.18 -0.21
N GLY A 165 16.84 -9.75 -1.40
CA GLY A 165 17.92 -10.65 -1.82
C GLY A 165 19.20 -9.94 -2.26
N SER A 166 19.32 -8.63 -2.04
CA SER A 166 20.50 -7.84 -2.41
C SER A 166 20.96 -6.94 -1.27
N THR A 167 22.22 -6.51 -1.30
CA THR A 167 22.76 -5.55 -0.31
C THR A 167 22.02 -4.21 -0.33
N ALA A 168 21.46 -3.81 -1.47
CA ALA A 168 20.70 -2.56 -1.60
C ALA A 168 19.30 -2.65 -0.96
N THR A 169 18.78 -3.86 -0.75
CA THR A 169 17.39 -4.08 -0.32
C THR A 169 17.24 -4.85 0.97
N ALA A 170 18.28 -5.55 1.45
CA ALA A 170 18.25 -6.36 2.67
C ALA A 170 18.04 -5.55 3.96
N ASP A 171 18.25 -4.22 3.91
CA ASP A 171 18.01 -3.30 5.03
C ASP A 171 16.63 -2.61 4.97
N ASN A 172 15.76 -2.98 4.02
CA ASN A 172 14.36 -2.58 4.06
C ASN A 172 13.64 -3.34 5.17
N ARG A 173 12.82 -2.63 5.94
CA ARG A 173 12.00 -3.21 7.00
C ARG A 173 10.55 -3.40 6.58
N VAL A 174 10.16 -2.86 5.43
CA VAL A 174 8.85 -3.07 4.82
C VAL A 174 9.01 -3.32 3.32
N PHE A 175 8.37 -4.35 2.82
CA PHE A 175 8.27 -4.64 1.39
C PHE A 175 6.80 -4.55 0.99
N ASN A 176 6.48 -3.52 0.19
CA ASN A 176 5.13 -3.30 -0.30
C ASN A 176 4.91 -4.03 -1.63
N GLN A 177 4.00 -4.98 -1.63
CA GLN A 177 3.63 -5.83 -2.77
C GLN A 177 2.17 -5.59 -3.14
N SER A 178 1.87 -4.40 -3.68
CA SER A 178 0.54 -4.04 -4.21
C SER A 178 0.27 -4.71 -5.56
N TYR A 179 0.37 -6.04 -5.58
CA TYR A 179 0.14 -6.90 -6.74
C TYR A 179 -0.30 -8.29 -6.29
N GLY A 180 -0.77 -9.09 -7.24
CA GLY A 180 -1.16 -10.47 -7.01
C GLY A 180 -1.46 -11.18 -8.30
N MET A 181 -1.78 -12.47 -8.19
CA MET A 181 -2.10 -13.31 -9.34
C MET A 181 -3.54 -13.82 -9.25
N SER A 182 -4.33 -13.50 -10.26
CA SER A 182 -5.65 -14.09 -10.46
C SER A 182 -5.53 -15.35 -11.32
N LEU A 183 -6.15 -16.45 -10.89
CA LEU A 183 -6.06 -17.75 -11.55
C LEU A 183 -7.44 -18.35 -11.82
N VAL A 184 -7.55 -19.09 -12.92
CA VAL A 184 -8.71 -19.92 -13.25
C VAL A 184 -8.48 -21.41 -12.94
N ASP A 185 -7.22 -21.83 -12.88
CA ASP A 185 -6.79 -23.17 -12.49
C ASP A 185 -5.92 -23.10 -11.23
N PRO A 186 -6.04 -24.07 -10.30
CA PRO A 186 -5.22 -24.08 -9.09
C PRO A 186 -3.74 -24.25 -9.43
N GLN A 187 -2.86 -23.55 -8.70
CA GLN A 187 -1.41 -23.69 -8.80
C GLN A 187 -0.80 -24.19 -7.48
N SER A 188 0.25 -25.00 -7.59
CA SER A 188 1.03 -25.44 -6.43
C SER A 188 1.97 -24.33 -5.96
N ALA A 189 2.12 -24.19 -4.64
CA ALA A 189 3.15 -23.33 -4.02
C ALA A 189 4.55 -23.97 -4.00
N SER A 190 4.72 -25.20 -4.49
CA SER A 190 5.98 -25.96 -4.43
C SER A 190 6.95 -25.71 -5.60
N GLY A 191 6.64 -24.77 -6.50
CA GLY A 191 7.56 -24.38 -7.57
C GLY A 191 8.85 -23.80 -7.01
N LEU A 192 9.99 -24.06 -7.67
CA LEU A 192 11.31 -23.65 -7.17
C LEU A 192 11.42 -22.12 -6.94
N ASP A 193 10.81 -21.33 -7.83
CA ASP A 193 10.79 -19.87 -7.72
C ASP A 193 10.01 -19.41 -6.47
N GLN A 194 8.86 -20.03 -6.17
CA GLN A 194 8.07 -19.70 -4.98
C GLN A 194 8.81 -20.13 -3.70
N VAL A 195 9.36 -21.34 -3.68
CA VAL A 195 10.14 -21.85 -2.53
C VAL A 195 11.38 -20.98 -2.26
N GLN A 196 12.03 -20.47 -3.31
CA GLN A 196 13.16 -19.56 -3.16
C GLN A 196 12.73 -18.24 -2.50
N LEU A 197 11.63 -17.65 -2.95
CA LEU A 197 11.10 -16.41 -2.37
C LEU A 197 10.63 -16.61 -0.94
N ASP A 198 9.95 -17.71 -0.64
CA ASP A 198 9.47 -18.00 0.71
C ASP A 198 10.62 -18.13 1.71
N ARG A 199 11.74 -18.75 1.30
CA ARG A 199 12.96 -18.80 2.13
C ARG A 199 13.62 -17.43 2.31
N LEU A 200 13.62 -16.60 1.27
CA LEU A 200 14.11 -15.23 1.37
C LEU A 200 13.26 -14.43 2.37
N PHE A 201 11.93 -14.56 2.28
CA PHE A 201 11.01 -13.83 3.15
C PHE A 201 11.13 -14.32 4.59
N GLU A 202 11.26 -15.62 4.81
CA GLU A 202 11.57 -16.20 6.12
C GLU A 202 12.83 -15.57 6.72
N GLN A 203 13.94 -15.58 5.98
CA GLN A 203 15.21 -15.01 6.44
C GLN A 203 15.08 -13.51 6.76
N GLN A 204 14.46 -12.75 5.87
CA GLN A 204 14.28 -11.30 6.03
C GLN A 204 13.32 -10.95 7.18
N THR A 205 12.31 -11.78 7.43
CA THR A 205 11.34 -11.59 8.52
C THR A 205 11.98 -11.92 9.87
N GLN A 206 12.76 -13.00 9.95
CA GLN A 206 13.32 -13.51 11.21
C GLN A 206 14.66 -12.88 11.62
N GLN A 207 15.31 -12.09 10.75
CA GLN A 207 16.54 -11.40 11.12
C GLN A 207 16.32 -10.36 12.23
N ALA A 208 17.40 -9.94 12.91
CA ALA A 208 17.32 -9.07 14.08
C ALA A 208 16.58 -7.74 13.86
N GLN A 209 16.73 -7.12 12.67
CA GLN A 209 16.00 -5.89 12.34
C GLN A 209 14.58 -6.17 11.78
N GLY A 210 14.30 -7.39 11.32
CA GLY A 210 12.99 -7.87 10.83
C GLY A 210 12.34 -7.05 9.72
N ALA A 211 11.95 -7.70 8.64
CA ALA A 211 11.16 -7.09 7.56
C ALA A 211 9.71 -7.59 7.58
N ALA A 212 8.77 -6.68 7.27
CA ALA A 212 7.36 -7.02 7.06
C ALA A 212 7.03 -7.00 5.57
N TYR A 213 6.54 -8.13 5.05
CA TYR A 213 6.06 -8.24 3.68
C TYR A 213 4.55 -7.97 3.66
N ILE A 214 4.14 -6.87 3.02
CA ILE A 214 2.73 -6.47 2.95
C ILE A 214 2.20 -6.79 1.56
N LYS A 215 1.13 -7.58 1.48
CA LYS A 215 0.63 -8.16 0.23
C LYS A 215 -0.85 -7.87 0.02
N ALA A 216 -1.21 -7.47 -1.20
CA ALA A 216 -2.60 -7.26 -1.58
C ALA A 216 -3.36 -8.60 -1.66
N ALA A 217 -4.56 -8.66 -1.07
CA ALA A 217 -5.43 -9.84 -1.16
C ALA A 217 -5.99 -10.08 -2.57
N GLY A 218 -6.09 -9.03 -3.38
CA GLY A 218 -6.68 -9.04 -4.72
C GLY A 218 -7.94 -8.18 -4.84
N ASN A 219 -8.36 -7.93 -6.08
CA ASN A 219 -9.50 -7.07 -6.43
C ASN A 219 -10.62 -7.85 -7.13
N GLY A 220 -10.68 -9.16 -6.86
CA GLY A 220 -11.46 -10.13 -7.58
C GLY A 220 -12.80 -10.49 -6.94
N PHE A 221 -13.43 -9.64 -6.13
CA PHE A 221 -14.71 -10.02 -5.51
C PHE A 221 -15.78 -10.34 -6.57
N ASN A 222 -15.87 -9.53 -7.63
CA ASN A 222 -16.89 -9.68 -8.67
C ASN A 222 -16.33 -10.22 -10.01
N ARG A 223 -15.09 -9.87 -10.33
CA ARG A 223 -14.46 -10.19 -11.62
C ARG A 223 -12.95 -10.29 -11.48
N ILE A 224 -12.31 -11.13 -12.29
CA ILE A 224 -10.85 -11.19 -12.39
C ILE A 224 -10.41 -11.01 -13.84
N ALA A 225 -9.18 -10.54 -14.03
CA ALA A 225 -8.48 -10.63 -15.29
C ALA A 225 -7.47 -11.79 -15.21
N ALA A 226 -7.55 -12.75 -16.14
CA ALA A 226 -6.58 -13.84 -16.25
C ALA A 226 -6.27 -14.08 -17.73
N GLY A 227 -4.99 -13.97 -18.10
CA GLY A 227 -4.59 -13.88 -19.51
C GLY A 227 -5.20 -12.64 -20.18
N TYR A 228 -5.79 -12.82 -21.36
CA TYR A 228 -6.43 -11.74 -22.13
C TYR A 228 -7.95 -11.62 -21.88
N TYR A 229 -8.47 -12.29 -20.84
CA TYR A 229 -9.90 -12.38 -20.59
C TYR A 229 -10.30 -11.79 -19.24
N MET A 230 -11.51 -11.24 -19.21
CA MET A 230 -12.19 -10.82 -17.99
C MET A 230 -13.26 -11.86 -17.65
N PHE A 231 -13.18 -12.44 -16.45
CA PHE A 231 -14.14 -13.43 -15.97
C PHE A 231 -15.01 -12.83 -14.90
N SER A 232 -16.32 -13.07 -14.99
CA SER A 232 -17.28 -12.73 -13.95
C SER A 232 -18.40 -13.77 -13.94
N ARG A 233 -19.08 -13.89 -12.79
CA ARG A 233 -20.25 -14.77 -12.68
C ARG A 233 -21.50 -14.04 -13.18
N THR A 234 -22.41 -14.79 -13.81
CA THR A 234 -23.76 -14.32 -14.18
C THR A 234 -24.83 -15.21 -13.53
N GLY A 235 -26.07 -14.71 -13.42
CA GLY A 235 -27.20 -15.43 -12.81
C GLY A 235 -27.39 -15.15 -11.30
N VAL A 236 -28.37 -15.83 -10.70
CA VAL A 236 -28.70 -15.68 -9.27
C VAL A 236 -27.76 -16.54 -8.43
N LEU A 237 -26.67 -15.92 -7.97
CA LEU A 237 -25.71 -16.56 -7.08
C LEU A 237 -25.73 -15.88 -5.70
N GLY A 238 -25.45 -16.64 -4.65
CA GLY A 238 -25.20 -16.06 -3.33
C GLY A 238 -24.00 -15.11 -3.36
N ILE A 239 -23.97 -14.14 -2.43
CA ILE A 239 -22.87 -13.17 -2.30
C ILE A 239 -21.62 -13.90 -1.79
N LYS A 240 -20.75 -14.32 -2.72
CA LYS A 240 -19.46 -14.96 -2.44
C LYS A 240 -18.39 -14.34 -3.34
N PRO A 241 -17.14 -14.23 -2.87
CA PRO A 241 -16.07 -13.72 -3.72
C PRO A 241 -15.87 -14.62 -4.93
N PHE A 242 -15.70 -14.02 -6.11
CA PHE A 242 -15.21 -14.71 -7.29
C PHE A 242 -13.77 -15.19 -7.05
N GLU A 243 -12.92 -14.31 -6.51
CA GLU A 243 -11.56 -14.58 -6.09
C GLU A 243 -11.45 -14.68 -4.57
N ASN A 244 -11.26 -15.91 -4.07
CA ASN A 244 -10.82 -16.11 -2.69
C ASN A 244 -9.34 -15.74 -2.59
N SER A 245 -8.92 -15.01 -1.55
CA SER A 245 -7.54 -14.56 -1.41
C SER A 245 -6.50 -15.68 -1.23
N ASN A 246 -6.90 -16.93 -1.00
CA ASN A 246 -6.01 -18.11 -1.03
C ASN A 246 -5.71 -18.63 -2.44
N ILE A 247 -6.36 -18.11 -3.49
CA ILE A 247 -6.14 -18.59 -4.88
C ILE A 247 -4.72 -18.27 -5.34
N ASP A 248 -4.21 -17.07 -5.03
CA ASP A 248 -2.81 -16.72 -5.25
C ASP A 248 -1.94 -17.53 -4.27
N PRO A 249 -1.08 -18.45 -4.74
CA PRO A 249 -0.26 -19.28 -3.86
C PRO A 249 0.62 -18.46 -2.91
N SER A 250 1.10 -17.30 -3.36
CA SER A 250 1.97 -16.41 -2.58
C SER A 250 1.25 -15.80 -1.37
N ASN A 251 -0.08 -15.71 -1.40
CA ASN A 251 -0.87 -15.21 -0.27
C ASN A 251 -0.99 -16.23 0.88
N SER A 252 -0.45 -17.44 0.73
CA SER A 252 -0.56 -18.53 1.73
C SER A 252 0.78 -18.91 2.38
N ASN A 253 1.85 -18.15 2.13
CA ASN A 253 3.22 -18.47 2.58
C ASN A 253 3.57 -18.02 4.01
N PHE A 254 2.59 -17.60 4.81
CA PHE A 254 2.73 -17.02 6.17
C PHE A 254 3.48 -15.68 6.26
N TRP A 255 4.60 -15.51 5.55
CA TRP A 255 5.43 -14.30 5.62
C TRP A 255 4.73 -13.06 5.05
N ASN A 256 3.85 -13.25 4.07
CA ASN A 256 3.00 -12.19 3.55
C ASN A 256 1.86 -11.88 4.53
N LEU A 257 1.86 -10.65 5.05
CA LEU A 257 0.71 -10.05 5.70
C LEU A 257 -0.28 -9.62 4.61
N VAL A 258 -1.30 -10.46 4.40
CA VAL A 258 -2.31 -10.26 3.34
C VAL A 258 -3.40 -9.31 3.82
N VAL A 259 -3.69 -8.27 3.03
CA VAL A 259 -4.58 -7.15 3.39
C VAL A 259 -5.77 -7.05 2.46
N SER A 260 -6.98 -6.94 3.03
CA SER A 260 -8.21 -6.60 2.32
C SER A 260 -8.51 -5.09 2.37
N ALA A 261 -9.25 -4.58 1.39
CA ALA A 261 -9.60 -3.16 1.30
C ALA A 261 -10.94 -2.84 1.99
N ILE A 262 -10.98 -1.76 2.77
CA ILE A 262 -12.20 -1.07 3.21
C ILE A 262 -12.37 0.26 2.48
N ASN A 263 -13.63 0.65 2.30
CA ASN A 263 -13.98 1.96 1.76
C ASN A 263 -14.25 3.00 2.87
N ALA A 264 -14.51 4.24 2.46
CA ALA A 264 -14.73 5.36 3.37
C ALA A 264 -16.01 5.24 4.23
N ASP A 265 -16.90 4.29 3.91
CA ASP A 265 -18.11 3.99 4.70
C ASP A 265 -17.83 2.96 5.82
N GLY A 266 -16.61 2.42 5.92
CA GLY A 266 -16.23 1.44 6.95
C GLY A 266 -16.65 0.01 6.63
N ILE A 267 -17.02 -0.26 5.39
CA ILE A 267 -17.32 -1.61 4.89
C ILE A 267 -16.26 -2.03 3.89
N ARG A 268 -16.22 -3.33 3.57
CA ARG A 268 -15.31 -3.85 2.55
C ARG A 268 -15.53 -3.11 1.23
N SER A 269 -14.44 -2.67 0.58
CA SER A 269 -14.50 -2.13 -0.78
C SER A 269 -15.18 -3.12 -1.72
N SER A 270 -15.91 -2.59 -2.71
CA SER A 270 -16.74 -3.41 -3.62
C SER A 270 -15.95 -4.55 -4.28
N TYR A 271 -14.70 -4.29 -4.64
CA TYR A 271 -13.81 -5.18 -5.38
C TYR A 271 -12.97 -6.13 -4.51
N SER A 272 -12.80 -5.87 -3.21
CA SER A 272 -11.78 -6.56 -2.42
C SER A 272 -12.00 -8.08 -2.35
N SER A 273 -10.98 -8.83 -2.75
CA SER A 273 -10.89 -10.27 -2.46
C SER A 273 -10.85 -10.49 -0.95
N VAL A 274 -11.35 -11.65 -0.51
CA VAL A 274 -11.44 -12.05 0.90
C VAL A 274 -11.17 -13.54 1.06
N GLY A 275 -10.75 -13.94 2.25
CA GLY A 275 -10.43 -15.34 2.56
C GLY A 275 -9.89 -15.49 3.97
N SER A 276 -9.65 -16.73 4.37
CA SER A 276 -9.18 -17.07 5.72
C SER A 276 -7.75 -16.58 6.02
N ASN A 277 -6.97 -16.27 4.98
CA ASN A 277 -5.59 -15.77 5.08
C ASN A 277 -5.49 -14.25 5.18
N VAL A 278 -6.60 -13.51 5.09
CA VAL A 278 -6.58 -12.05 5.32
C VAL A 278 -6.24 -11.78 6.79
N PHE A 279 -5.19 -11.00 7.03
CA PHE A 279 -4.73 -10.67 8.37
C PHE A 279 -5.43 -9.41 8.92
N LEU A 280 -5.54 -8.36 8.11
CA LEU A 280 -6.21 -7.12 8.47
C LEU A 280 -6.94 -6.48 7.27
N SER A 281 -7.71 -5.43 7.56
CA SER A 281 -8.26 -4.55 6.54
C SER A 281 -7.65 -3.15 6.63
N ALA A 282 -7.42 -2.52 5.48
CA ALA A 282 -6.87 -1.17 5.37
C ALA A 282 -7.65 -0.34 4.33
N PRO A 283 -7.59 1.00 4.41
CA PRO A 283 -8.23 1.88 3.42
C PRO A 283 -7.79 1.60 1.99
N GLY A 284 -8.74 1.28 1.12
CA GLY A 284 -8.58 1.27 -0.33
C GLY A 284 -9.57 2.21 -1.03
N GLY A 285 -10.75 2.41 -0.44
CA GLY A 285 -11.79 3.24 -1.05
C GLY A 285 -12.58 2.51 -2.12
N GLU A 286 -13.22 3.29 -3.00
CA GLU A 286 -13.85 2.81 -4.22
C GLU A 286 -13.08 3.34 -5.44
N TYR A 287 -13.65 4.23 -6.25
CA TYR A 287 -13.07 4.64 -7.54
C TYR A 287 -12.78 6.15 -7.64
N GLY A 288 -13.15 6.95 -6.63
CA GLY A 288 -12.92 8.40 -6.63
C GLY A 288 -13.92 9.20 -7.47
N THR A 289 -14.84 8.54 -8.17
CA THR A 289 -15.94 9.15 -8.93
C THR A 289 -17.22 9.20 -8.09
N ASP A 290 -17.80 8.03 -7.82
CA ASP A 290 -19.09 7.89 -7.13
C ASP A 290 -18.95 7.73 -5.61
N ALA A 291 -17.74 7.39 -5.15
CA ALA A 291 -17.39 7.26 -3.75
C ALA A 291 -15.87 7.43 -3.60
N SER A 292 -15.44 7.88 -2.42
CA SER A 292 -14.05 8.24 -2.14
C SER A 292 -13.06 7.10 -2.39
N LEU A 293 -12.00 7.40 -3.15
CA LEU A 293 -10.79 6.59 -3.27
C LEU A 293 -9.82 6.97 -2.15
N ALA A 294 -9.01 6.03 -1.66
CA ALA A 294 -7.87 6.41 -0.81
C ALA A 294 -6.81 7.08 -1.71
N ILE A 295 -6.63 8.39 -1.53
CA ILE A 295 -5.66 9.23 -2.22
C ILE A 295 -4.61 9.75 -1.25
#